data_AF-A0A3C0WJB2-F1
#
_entry.id   AF-A0A3C0WJB2-F1
#
_cell.length_a   1.000
_cell.length_b   1.000
_cell.length_c   1.000
_cell.angle_alpha   90.00
_cell.angle_beta   90.00
_cell.angle_gamma   90.00
#
_symmetry.space_group_name_H-M   'P 1'
#
loop_
_entity.id
_entity.type
_entity.pdbx_description
1 polymer ?
#
loop_
_entity_poly.entity_id
_entity_poly.type
_entity_poly.pdbx_seq_one_letter_code
_entity_poly.pdbx_strand_id
1 'polypeptide(L)'
;MDRKIVILTEGHSNPHTAKTGCCVIRYRGDEVLAVIDSTQEGKPVSSCLGVGEDLLFISSLSQAPQANTLLIGIAPPGGKVPESWRPIILEAIEKGMNVVSGLHDFISDDTEFADAASQQEVELIDVRKNNMTEIARRPGFREDCFRIHT
;
A
#
# COMPACT_ATOMS: atom_id res chain seq x y z
N MET A 1 -7.40 -10.64 13.58
CA MET A 1 -7.46 -9.20 13.93
C MET A 1 -7.83 -8.46 12.66
N ASP A 2 -8.76 -7.51 12.71
CA ASP A 2 -9.11 -6.74 11.52
C ASP A 2 -7.92 -5.85 11.11
N ARG A 3 -7.66 -5.78 9.81
CA ARG A 3 -6.57 -4.94 9.28
C ARG A 3 -6.92 -3.47 9.44
N LYS A 4 -5.94 -2.71 9.91
CA LYS A 4 -6.00 -1.29 10.17
C LYS A 4 -4.82 -0.65 9.44
N ILE A 5 -5.10 -0.19 8.23
CA ILE A 5 -4.12 0.13 7.20
C ILE A 5 -3.81 1.63 7.24
N VAL A 6 -2.52 1.94 7.22
CA VAL A 6 -2.00 3.25 6.78
C VAL A 6 -1.36 3.06 5.42
N ILE A 7 -1.68 3.93 4.47
CA ILE A 7 -1.16 3.85 3.11
C ILE A 7 -0.04 4.88 2.94
N LEU A 8 1.16 4.44 2.56
CA LEU A 8 2.28 5.33 2.27
C LEU A 8 2.17 5.87 0.85
N THR A 9 1.99 7.19 0.71
CA THR A 9 2.02 7.92 -0.56
C THR A 9 2.98 9.13 -0.58
N GLU A 10 3.99 9.13 0.28
CA GLU A 10 4.90 10.26 0.54
C GLU A 10 5.49 10.89 -0.73
N GLY A 11 5.18 12.18 -0.93
CA GLY A 11 5.63 13.00 -2.04
C GLY A 11 5.04 12.67 -3.42
N HIS A 12 4.15 11.66 -3.52
CA HIS A 12 3.56 11.25 -4.80
C HIS A 12 2.06 10.93 -4.69
N SER A 13 1.34 11.66 -3.84
CA SER A 13 -0.12 11.56 -3.72
C SER A 13 -0.84 12.15 -4.94
N ASN A 14 -0.85 11.41 -6.04
CA ASN A 14 -1.69 11.70 -7.20
C ASN A 14 -2.30 10.40 -7.77
N PRO A 15 -3.43 10.47 -8.50
CA PRO A 15 -4.16 9.27 -8.92
C PRO A 15 -3.39 8.37 -9.90
N HIS A 16 -2.40 8.92 -10.61
CA HIS A 16 -1.62 8.17 -11.60
C HIS A 16 -0.54 7.31 -10.94
N THR A 17 0.18 7.85 -9.96
CA THR A 17 1.27 7.13 -9.26
C THR A 17 0.75 6.29 -8.10
N ALA A 18 -0.26 6.77 -7.37
CA ALA A 18 -0.82 6.10 -6.19
C ALA A 18 -1.99 5.15 -6.52
N LYS A 19 -2.00 4.56 -7.73
CA LYS A 19 -3.11 3.69 -8.19
C LYS A 19 -3.42 2.54 -7.21
N THR A 20 -2.40 1.99 -6.55
CA THR A 20 -2.56 0.94 -5.54
C THR A 20 -3.28 1.49 -4.32
N GLY A 21 -2.84 2.62 -3.78
CA GLY A 21 -3.50 3.32 -2.68
C GLY A 21 -4.95 3.67 -3.01
N CYS A 22 -5.20 4.28 -4.17
CA CYS A 22 -6.56 4.60 -4.63
C CYS A 22 -7.46 3.37 -4.72
N CYS A 23 -6.93 2.24 -5.19
CA CYS A 23 -7.66 0.98 -5.29
C CYS A 23 -8.09 0.48 -3.90
N VAL A 24 -7.16 0.45 -2.95
CA VAL A 24 -7.45 -0.02 -1.58
C VAL A 24 -8.43 0.91 -0.88
N ILE A 25 -8.28 2.23 -0.99
CA ILE A 25 -9.25 3.20 -0.44
C ILE A 25 -10.64 2.98 -1.04
N ARG A 26 -10.73 2.74 -2.35
CA ARG A 26 -12.02 2.57 -3.05
C ARG A 26 -12.76 1.29 -2.66
N TYR A 27 -12.05 0.18 -2.53
CA TYR A 27 -12.69 -1.13 -2.37
C TYR A 27 -12.62 -1.69 -0.95
N ARG A 28 -11.74 -1.14 -0.09
CA ARG A 28 -11.48 -1.56 1.29
C ARG A 28 -11.30 -0.37 2.22
N GLY A 29 -12.02 0.73 1.96
CA GLY A 29 -11.89 1.98 2.70
C GLY A 29 -12.19 1.83 4.20
N ASP A 30 -12.99 0.84 4.59
CA ASP A 30 -13.27 0.45 5.97
C ASP A 30 -12.04 -0.06 6.74
N GLU A 31 -11.02 -0.58 6.04
CA GLU A 31 -9.74 -0.97 6.65
C GLU A 31 -8.74 0.20 6.71
N VAL A 32 -8.96 1.30 5.98
CA VAL A 32 -7.99 2.39 5.84
C VAL A 32 -8.23 3.47 6.89
N LEU A 33 -7.20 3.75 7.68
CA LEU A 33 -7.26 4.77 8.74
C LEU A 33 -6.73 6.12 8.30
N ALA A 34 -5.69 6.13 7.48
CA ALA A 34 -5.02 7.35 7.04
C ALA A 34 -4.10 7.08 5.84
N VAL A 35 -3.64 8.17 5.22
CA VAL A 35 -2.65 8.15 4.15
C VAL A 35 -1.47 9.02 4.56
N ILE A 36 -0.24 8.49 4.52
CA ILE A 36 0.99 9.24 4.80
C ILE A 36 1.43 9.98 3.56
N ASP A 37 1.42 11.31 3.66
CA ASP A 37 2.17 12.22 2.79
C ASP A 37 2.40 13.53 3.56
N SER A 38 3.61 13.71 4.08
CA SER A 38 3.97 14.88 4.89
C SER A 38 3.79 16.20 4.14
N THR A 39 3.87 16.18 2.81
CA THR A 39 3.68 17.37 1.96
C THR A 39 2.22 17.80 1.85
N GLN A 40 1.28 16.94 2.25
CA GLN A 40 -0.16 17.15 2.15
C GLN A 40 -0.88 17.15 3.51
N GLU A 41 -0.14 17.14 4.63
CA GLU A 41 -0.71 16.99 5.98
C GLU A 41 -1.98 17.85 6.20
N GLY A 42 -3.01 17.21 6.77
CA GLY A 42 -4.28 17.83 7.13
C GLY A 42 -5.21 18.08 5.95
N LYS A 43 -4.78 17.89 4.70
CA LYS A 43 -5.66 17.99 3.53
C LYS A 43 -6.54 16.75 3.39
N PRO A 44 -7.76 16.89 2.83
CA PRO A 44 -8.57 15.74 2.45
C PRO A 44 -7.87 14.88 1.40
N VAL A 45 -7.86 13.56 1.61
CA VAL A 45 -7.28 12.60 0.66
C VAL A 45 -8.00 12.67 -0.70
N SER A 46 -9.32 12.87 -0.69
CA SER A 46 -10.13 13.03 -1.89
C SER A 46 -9.67 14.19 -2.79
N SER A 47 -9.10 15.26 -2.22
CA SER A 47 -8.60 16.40 -2.98
C SER A 47 -7.40 16.07 -3.87
N CYS A 48 -6.60 15.05 -3.50
CA CYS A 48 -5.43 14.61 -4.26
C CYS A 48 -5.69 13.31 -5.04
N LEU A 49 -6.43 12.36 -4.45
CA LEU A 49 -6.60 11.02 -4.99
C LEU A 49 -7.97 10.78 -5.67
N GLY A 50 -8.94 11.69 -5.48
CA GLY A 50 -10.31 11.52 -5.96
C GLY A 50 -11.10 10.39 -5.27
N VAL A 51 -10.60 9.92 -4.12
CA VAL A 51 -11.21 8.89 -3.26
C VAL A 51 -10.87 9.16 -1.79
N GLY A 52 -11.60 8.57 -0.85
CA GLY A 52 -11.35 8.74 0.58
C GLY A 52 -11.90 10.06 1.12
N GLU A 53 -13.20 10.31 0.91
CA GLU A 53 -13.91 11.53 1.35
C GLU A 53 -13.73 11.83 2.85
N ASP A 54 -13.64 10.79 3.68
CA ASP A 54 -13.52 10.90 5.14
C ASP A 54 -12.07 10.74 5.64
N LEU A 55 -11.08 10.69 4.74
CA LEU A 55 -9.67 10.51 5.10
C LEU A 55 -8.88 11.81 4.98
N LEU A 56 -7.95 11.99 5.91
CA LEU A 56 -6.97 13.08 5.90
C LEU A 56 -5.56 12.51 5.67
N PHE A 57 -4.72 13.32 5.04
CA PHE A 57 -3.28 13.05 5.01
C PHE A 57 -2.66 13.31 6.38
N ILE A 58 -1.79 12.38 6.80
CA ILE A 58 -0.98 12.47 8.02
C ILE A 58 0.50 12.59 7.64
N SER A 59 1.31 13.18 8.51
CA SER A 59 2.76 13.32 8.31
C SER A 59 3.56 12.25 9.07
N SER A 60 2.96 11.57 10.05
CA SER A 60 3.63 10.55 10.86
C SER A 60 2.68 9.42 11.26
N LEU A 61 3.21 8.20 11.36
CA LEU A 61 2.51 7.01 11.87
C LEU A 61 1.97 7.20 13.30
N SER A 62 2.57 8.10 14.08
CA SER A 62 2.08 8.46 15.43
C SER A 62 0.64 9.01 15.44
N GLN A 63 0.16 9.57 14.33
CA GLN A 63 -1.21 10.07 14.19
C GLN A 63 -2.25 8.95 13.94
N ALA A 64 -1.80 7.71 13.72
CA ALA A 64 -2.67 6.54 13.57
C ALA A 64 -2.20 5.37 14.47
N PRO A 65 -2.19 5.55 15.82
CA PRO A 65 -1.60 4.59 16.76
C PRO A 65 -2.27 3.21 16.77
N GLN A 66 -3.48 3.10 16.24
CA GLN A 66 -4.24 1.87 16.12
C GLN A 66 -3.94 1.09 14.83
N ALA A 67 -3.11 1.62 13.93
CA ALA A 67 -2.72 0.95 12.71
C ALA A 67 -1.86 -0.28 12.99
N ASN A 68 -2.06 -1.35 12.23
CA ASN A 68 -1.30 -2.59 12.32
C ASN A 68 -0.70 -3.02 10.98
N THR A 69 -0.93 -2.26 9.91
CA THR A 69 -0.40 -2.55 8.57
C THR A 69 0.00 -1.25 7.87
N LEU A 70 1.22 -1.21 7.35
CA LEU A 70 1.68 -0.19 6.40
C LEU A 70 1.57 -0.77 4.98
N LEU A 71 0.82 -0.11 4.09
CA LEU A 71 0.74 -0.47 2.68
C LEU A 71 1.53 0.53 1.84
N ILE A 72 2.45 0.04 1.01
CA ILE A 72 3.10 0.87 -0.01
C ILE A 72 2.08 1.18 -1.12
N GLY A 73 1.53 2.41 -1.10
CA GLY A 73 0.42 2.83 -1.97
C GLY A 73 0.82 3.30 -3.36
N ILE A 74 2.11 3.47 -3.61
CA ILE A 74 2.66 4.00 -4.87
C ILE A 74 3.50 2.93 -5.57
N ALA A 75 3.48 2.97 -6.90
CA ALA A 75 4.48 2.30 -7.74
C ALA A 75 5.40 3.37 -8.38
N PRO A 76 6.54 3.72 -7.76
CA PRO A 76 7.46 4.69 -8.35
C PRO A 76 8.06 4.14 -9.65
N PRO A 77 8.45 5.00 -10.60
CA PRO A 77 9.19 4.58 -11.78
C PRO A 77 10.44 3.78 -11.39
N GLY A 78 10.59 2.57 -11.93
CA GLY A 78 11.68 1.65 -11.57
C GLY A 78 11.38 0.73 -10.39
N GLY A 79 10.29 0.94 -9.65
CA GLY A 79 9.76 -0.02 -8.68
C GLY A 79 10.61 -0.22 -7.42
N LYS A 80 11.51 0.72 -7.11
CA LYS A 80 12.37 0.70 -5.92
C LYS A 80 11.77 1.49 -4.76
N VAL A 81 12.16 1.16 -3.53
CA VAL A 81 11.88 1.99 -2.36
C VAL A 81 12.79 3.24 -2.41
N PRO A 82 12.24 4.46 -2.41
CA PRO A 82 13.03 5.68 -2.26
C PRO A 82 13.69 5.75 -0.88
N GLU A 83 14.91 6.30 -0.81
CA GLU A 83 15.65 6.48 0.45
C GLU A 83 14.85 7.26 1.52
N SER A 84 14.06 8.24 1.10
CA SER A 84 13.21 9.03 2.00
C SER A 84 12.10 8.21 2.67
N TRP A 85 11.73 7.04 2.13
CA TRP A 85 10.69 6.19 2.70
C TRP A 85 11.23 5.17 3.68
N ARG A 86 12.53 4.84 3.63
CA ARG A 86 13.13 3.84 4.51
C ARG A 86 12.88 4.13 6.00
N PRO A 87 13.03 5.38 6.49
CA PRO A 87 12.74 5.70 7.89
C PRO A 87 11.27 5.43 8.27
N ILE A 88 10.32 5.68 7.36
CA ILE A 88 8.89 5.46 7.60
C ILE A 88 8.58 3.97 7.67
N ILE A 89 9.21 3.17 6.80
CA ILE A 89 9.06 1.71 6.79
C ILE A 89 9.63 1.10 8.07
N LEU A 90 10.83 1.53 8.49
CA LEU A 90 11.45 1.09 9.74
C LEU A 90 10.61 1.50 10.95
N GLU A 91 10.08 2.73 11.00
CA GLU A 91 9.18 3.17 12.06
C GLU A 91 7.92 2.29 12.14
N ALA A 92 7.35 1.88 11.00
CA ALA A 92 6.21 0.97 10.98
C ALA A 92 6.57 -0.40 11.58
N ILE A 93 7.72 -0.95 11.20
CA ILE A 93 8.23 -2.21 11.74
C ILE A 93 8.45 -2.11 13.25
N GLU A 94 9.12 -1.06 13.73
CA GLU A 94 9.36 -0.78 15.15
C GLU A 94 8.06 -0.64 15.95
N LYS A 95 6.98 -0.18 15.32
CA LYS A 95 5.63 -0.09 15.92
C LYS A 95 4.86 -1.41 15.90
N GLY A 96 5.46 -2.51 15.41
CA GLY A 96 4.80 -3.81 15.32
C GLY A 96 3.80 -3.90 14.16
N MET A 97 3.96 -3.10 13.11
CA MET A 97 3.09 -3.13 11.93
C MET A 97 3.65 -4.08 10.86
N ASN A 98 2.77 -4.87 10.24
CA ASN A 98 3.11 -5.59 9.02
C ASN A 98 3.32 -4.60 7.87
N VAL A 99 4.24 -4.89 6.95
CA VAL A 99 4.50 -4.04 5.78
C VAL A 99 4.12 -4.80 4.51
N VAL A 100 3.18 -4.26 3.73
CA VAL A 100 2.71 -4.83 2.48
C VAL A 100 3.24 -4.02 1.30
N SER A 101 3.95 -4.68 0.39
CA SER A 101 4.57 -4.06 -0.78
C SER A 101 4.14 -4.73 -2.08
N GLY A 102 3.76 -3.90 -3.05
CA GLY A 102 3.55 -4.29 -4.46
C GLY A 102 4.67 -3.86 -5.39
N LEU A 103 5.82 -3.46 -4.83
CA LEU A 103 7.01 -3.02 -5.56
C LEU A 103 7.69 -4.19 -6.30
N HIS A 104 8.47 -3.86 -7.32
CA HIS A 104 9.25 -4.86 -8.06
C HIS A 104 10.46 -5.33 -7.25
N ASP A 105 11.10 -4.39 -6.55
CA ASP A 105 12.12 -4.73 -5.56
C ASP A 105 11.41 -5.22 -4.29
N PHE A 106 11.82 -6.40 -3.82
CA PHE A 106 11.21 -7.02 -2.65
C PHE A 106 11.75 -6.40 -1.37
N ILE A 107 10.85 -5.93 -0.51
CA ILE A 107 11.23 -5.38 0.79
C ILE A 107 11.76 -6.48 1.73
N SER A 108 11.36 -7.74 1.52
CA SER A 108 11.90 -8.89 2.26
C SER A 108 13.34 -9.26 1.90
N ASP A 109 13.87 -8.78 0.78
CA ASP A 109 15.27 -9.02 0.38
C ASP A 109 16.22 -7.93 0.93
N ASP A 110 15.68 -6.85 1.50
CA ASP A 110 16.45 -5.82 2.16
C ASP A 110 16.83 -6.26 3.57
N THR A 111 18.13 -6.40 3.84
CA THR A 111 18.63 -6.94 5.11
C THR A 111 18.23 -6.09 6.31
N GLU A 112 18.17 -4.76 6.15
CA GLU A 112 17.81 -3.86 7.26
C GLU A 112 16.34 -4.05 7.64
N PHE A 113 15.45 -4.12 6.64
CA PHE A 113 14.03 -4.38 6.89
C PHE A 113 13.79 -5.78 7.42
N ALA A 114 14.45 -6.80 6.85
CA ALA A 114 14.30 -8.19 7.27
C ALA A 114 14.73 -8.42 8.72
N ASP A 115 15.88 -7.85 9.12
CA ASP A 115 16.37 -7.96 10.50
C ASP A 115 15.44 -7.25 11.48
N ALA A 116 14.99 -6.02 11.15
CA ALA A 116 14.05 -5.28 11.98
C ALA A 116 12.71 -6.02 12.12
N ALA A 117 12.19 -6.58 11.02
CA ALA A 117 10.94 -7.32 11.01
C ALA A 117 11.02 -8.60 11.86
N SER A 118 12.14 -9.31 11.78
CA SER A 118 12.39 -10.50 12.61
C SER A 118 12.47 -10.17 14.10
N GLN A 119 13.01 -9.00 14.48
CA GLN A 119 13.11 -8.59 15.87
C GLN A 119 11.75 -8.19 16.47
N GLN A 120 10.86 -7.63 15.65
CA GLN A 120 9.53 -7.17 16.06
C GLN A 120 8.43 -8.21 15.84
N GLU A 121 8.79 -9.39 15.32
CA GLU A 121 7.84 -10.46 14.96
C GLU A 121 6.73 -10.00 13.99
N VAL A 122 7.07 -9.12 13.04
CA VAL A 122 6.14 -8.61 12.01
C VAL A 122 6.42 -9.22 10.65
N GLU A 123 5.41 -9.19 9.78
CA GLU A 123 5.50 -9.74 8.42
C GLU A 123 5.85 -8.66 7.40
N LEU A 124 6.85 -8.94 6.56
CA LEU A 124 7.09 -8.25 5.29
C LEU A 124 6.43 -9.04 4.16
N ILE A 125 5.40 -8.46 3.54
CA ILE A 125 4.53 -9.13 2.57
C ILE A 125 4.78 -8.53 1.19
N ASP A 126 5.59 -9.21 0.38
CA ASP A 126 5.80 -8.88 -1.03
C ASP A 126 4.73 -9.54 -1.91
N VAL A 127 3.68 -8.83 -2.30
CA VAL A 127 2.54 -9.44 -3.04
C VAL A 127 2.92 -9.94 -4.43
N ARG A 128 4.08 -9.52 -4.95
CA ARG A 128 4.63 -10.01 -6.22
C ARG A 128 5.52 -11.25 -6.05
N LYS A 129 6.03 -11.52 -4.85
CA LYS A 129 6.86 -12.68 -4.53
C LYS A 129 5.95 -13.89 -4.29
N ASN A 130 5.54 -14.52 -5.38
CA ASN A 130 4.64 -15.68 -5.36
C ASN A 130 5.24 -16.86 -6.12
N ASN A 131 4.78 -18.06 -5.78
CA ASN A 131 5.12 -19.33 -6.44
C ASN A 131 3.97 -19.83 -7.34
N MET A 132 2.99 -18.98 -7.66
CA MET A 132 1.83 -19.38 -8.45
C MET A 132 2.27 -19.59 -9.89
N THR A 133 2.16 -20.84 -10.35
CA THR A 133 2.47 -21.23 -11.74
C THR A 133 1.19 -21.45 -12.56
N GLU A 134 0.04 -21.44 -11.90
CA GLU A 134 -1.26 -21.55 -12.54
C GLU A 134 -1.70 -20.18 -13.06
N ILE A 135 -1.89 -20.09 -14.37
CA ILE A 135 -2.51 -18.92 -15.00
C ILE A 135 -4.02 -19.14 -15.11
N ALA A 136 -4.80 -18.07 -14.95
CA ALA A 136 -6.22 -18.09 -15.25
C ALA A 136 -6.40 -18.46 -16.74
N ARG A 137 -6.77 -19.71 -17.01
CA ARG A 137 -7.17 -20.13 -18.35
C ARG A 137 -8.60 -19.70 -18.54
N ARG A 138 -8.86 -18.95 -19.62
CA ARG A 138 -10.21 -18.57 -20.00
C ARG A 138 -10.81 -19.68 -20.88
N PRO A 139 -11.71 -20.54 -20.37
CA PRO A 139 -12.24 -21.69 -21.12
C PRO A 139 -13.32 -21.29 -22.15
N GLY A 140 -13.28 -20.06 -22.66
CA GLY A 140 -14.32 -19.46 -23.50
C GLY A 140 -14.88 -18.15 -22.93
N PHE A 141 -15.84 -17.57 -23.64
CA PHE A 141 -16.75 -16.57 -23.04
C PHE A 141 -17.89 -17.33 -22.37
N ARG A 142 -18.46 -16.79 -21.28
CA ARG A 142 -19.76 -17.30 -20.82
C ARG A 142 -20.80 -17.08 -21.92
N GLU A 143 -21.73 -18.02 -22.09
CA GLU A 143 -22.76 -17.94 -23.13
C GLU A 143 -23.65 -16.70 -22.96
N ASP A 144 -23.93 -16.32 -21.71
CA ASP A 144 -24.71 -15.16 -21.30
C ASP A 144 -23.93 -13.83 -21.30
N CYS A 145 -22.64 -13.86 -21.63
CA CYS A 145 -21.83 -12.65 -21.70
C CYS A 145 -22.22 -11.85 -22.96
N PHE A 146 -22.85 -10.68 -22.74
CA PHE A 146 -23.11 -9.68 -23.79
C PHE A 146 -21.79 -9.17 -24.38
N ARG A 147 -21.67 -9.25 -25.71
CA ARG A 147 -20.44 -8.90 -26.44
C ARG A 147 -20.75 -7.80 -27.44
N ILE A 148 -20.13 -6.65 -27.27
CA ILE A 148 -20.14 -5.57 -28.26
C ILE A 148 -18.91 -5.76 -29.15
N HIS A 149 -19.13 -6.05 -30.42
CA HIS A 149 -18.09 -6.05 -31.44
C HIS A 149 -18.24 -4.75 -32.26
N THR A 150 -17.14 -4.04 -32.47
CA THR A 150 -17.04 -2.90 -33.40
C THR A 150 -16.74 -3.37 -34.81
#